data_AF-A0A239FJU7-F1
#
_entry.id   AF-A0A239FJU7-F1
#
_cell.length_a   1.000
_cell.length_b   1.000
_cell.length_c   1.000
_cell.angle_alpha   90.00
_cell.angle_beta   90.00
_cell.angle_gamma   90.00
#
_symmetry.space_group_name_H-M   'P 1'
#
loop_
_entity.id
_entity.type
_entity.pdbx_description
1 polymer ?
#
loop_
_entity_poly.entity_id
_entity_poly.type
_entity_poly.pdbx_seq_one_letter_code
_entity_poly.pdbx_strand_id
1 'polypeptide(L)'
;MPDLVAILSFYRALARFAVSGALPDEAAMMAQPEREIVLRRFLSPAERDALAKVPACDRQLRLRKGALRFQAWEAANPDIAALLRRKAERQVFDRASYA
;
A
#
# COMPACT_ATOMS: atom_id res chain seq x y z
N MET A 1 -4.48 -4.39 14.44
CA MET A 1 -5.29 -5.01 13.39
C MET A 1 -4.94 -4.36 12.05
N PRO A 2 -4.75 -5.11 10.94
CA PRO A 2 -4.43 -4.54 9.63
C PRO A 2 -5.54 -3.62 9.13
N ASP A 3 -5.17 -2.46 8.58
CA ASP A 3 -6.10 -1.47 8.02
C ASP A 3 -6.43 -1.85 6.58
N LEU A 4 -7.49 -2.66 6.41
CA LEU A 4 -7.90 -3.17 5.09
C LEU A 4 -8.33 -2.06 4.12
N VAL A 5 -8.80 -0.92 4.64
CA VAL A 5 -9.18 0.23 3.81
C VAL A 5 -7.92 0.88 3.23
N ALA A 6 -6.88 1.07 4.05
CA ALA A 6 -5.59 1.56 3.57
C ALA A 6 -4.96 0.61 2.53
N ILE A 7 -5.01 -0.71 2.79
CA ILE A 7 -4.47 -1.72 1.88
C ILE A 7 -5.23 -1.71 0.54
N LEU A 8 -6.56 -1.62 0.58
CA LEU A 8 -7.37 -1.51 -0.64
C LEU A 8 -7.04 -0.24 -1.43
N SER A 9 -6.85 0.90 -0.75
CA SER A 9 -6.44 2.15 -1.40
C SER A 9 -5.08 2.04 -2.08
N PHE A 10 -4.11 1.37 -1.45
CA PHE A 10 -2.82 1.07 -2.05
C PHE A 10 -2.96 0.20 -3.32
N TYR A 11 -3.73 -0.89 -3.26
CA TYR A 11 -3.95 -1.71 -4.45
C TYR A 11 -4.73 -0.98 -5.56
N ARG A 12 -5.65 -0.08 -5.20
CA ARG A 12 -6.34 0.79 -6.19
C ARG A 12 -5.38 1.75 -6.87
N ALA A 13 -4.43 2.32 -6.14
CA ALA A 13 -3.40 3.19 -6.71
C ALA A 13 -2.54 2.40 -7.71
N LEU A 14 -2.07 1.20 -7.32
CA LEU A 14 -1.34 0.31 -8.24
C LEU A 14 -2.14 -0.02 -9.50
N ALA A 15 -3.39 -0.45 -9.35
CA ALA A 15 -4.26 -0.77 -10.48
C ALA A 15 -4.51 0.45 -11.38
N ARG A 16 -4.72 1.64 -10.80
CA ARG A 16 -4.94 2.87 -11.56
C ARG A 16 -3.73 3.23 -12.42
N PHE A 17 -2.53 3.17 -11.86
CA PHE A 17 -1.31 3.50 -12.61
C PHE A 17 -0.98 2.43 -13.65
N ALA A 18 -1.22 1.15 -13.34
CA ALA A 18 -1.08 0.08 -14.32
C ALA A 18 -2.03 0.28 -15.52
N VAL A 19 -3.29 0.68 -15.28
CA VAL A 19 -4.26 0.97 -16.35
C VAL A 19 -3.86 2.19 -17.19
N SER A 20 -3.14 3.16 -16.63
CA SER A 20 -2.60 4.29 -17.40
C SER A 20 -1.40 3.94 -18.28
N GLY A 21 -0.96 2.68 -18.30
CA GLY A 21 0.17 2.22 -19.10
C GLY A 21 1.53 2.33 -18.41
N ALA A 22 1.56 2.65 -17.11
CA ALA A 22 2.80 2.67 -16.35
C ALA A 22 3.35 1.24 -16.19
N LEU A 23 4.67 1.09 -16.29
CA LEU A 23 5.33 -0.17 -15.98
C LEU A 23 5.13 -0.54 -14.49
N PRO A 24 5.23 -1.81 -14.09
CA PRO A 24 5.01 -2.23 -12.70
C PRO A 24 5.83 -1.43 -11.67
N ASP A 25 7.09 -1.14 -11.99
CA ASP A 25 7.98 -0.37 -11.11
C ASP A 25 7.58 1.11 -11.03
N GLU A 26 7.08 1.68 -12.13
CA GLU A 26 6.58 3.06 -12.17
C GLU A 26 5.27 3.17 -11.39
N ALA A 27 4.35 2.21 -11.56
CA ALA A 27 3.11 2.14 -10.79
C ALA A 27 3.40 2.01 -9.28
N ALA A 28 4.40 1.22 -8.90
CA ALA A 28 4.85 1.09 -7.52
C ALA A 28 5.47 2.38 -6.97
N MET A 29 6.25 3.10 -7.79
CA MET A 29 6.82 4.40 -7.43
C MET A 29 5.73 5.47 -7.24
N MET A 30 4.72 5.48 -8.11
CA MET A 30 3.62 6.45 -8.05
C MET A 30 2.64 6.15 -6.92
N ALA A 31 2.45 4.87 -6.56
CA ALA A 31 1.65 4.44 -5.41
C ALA A 31 2.39 4.49 -4.06
N GLN A 32 3.60 5.08 -4.04
CA GLN A 32 4.42 5.19 -2.83
C GLN A 32 3.72 5.91 -1.67
N PRO A 33 2.95 7.00 -1.86
CA PRO A 33 2.22 7.66 -0.77
C PRO A 33 1.22 6.73 -0.08
N GLU A 34 0.42 5.99 -0.84
CA GLU A 34 -0.54 5.02 -0.31
C GLU A 34 0.17 3.86 0.38
N ARG A 35 1.30 3.42 -0.19
CA ARG A 35 2.15 2.41 0.42
C ARG A 35 2.63 2.85 1.79
N GLU A 36 3.13 4.06 1.96
CA GLU A 36 3.59 4.56 3.25
C GLU A 36 2.49 4.57 4.32
N ILE A 37 1.26 4.92 3.93
CA ILE A 37 0.10 4.86 4.84
C ILE A 37 -0.10 3.43 5.34
N VAL A 38 -0.08 2.44 4.45
CA VAL A 38 -0.16 1.02 4.81
C VAL A 38 0.98 0.65 5.77
N LEU A 39 2.23 0.97 5.41
CA LEU A 39 3.39 0.59 6.22
C LEU A 39 3.32 1.16 7.64
N ARG A 40 2.86 2.41 7.78
CA ARG A 40 2.66 3.03 9.11
C ARG A 40 1.64 2.28 9.96
N ARG A 41 0.60 1.70 9.35
CA ARG A 41 -0.41 0.91 10.09
C ARG A 41 0.13 -0.44 10.58
N PHE A 42 1.21 -0.95 9.98
CA PHE A 42 1.92 -2.13 10.44
C PHE A 42 2.99 -1.84 11.52
N LEU A 43 3.21 -0.57 11.86
CA LEU A 43 4.06 -0.17 12.99
C LEU A 43 3.27 -0.14 14.31
N SER A 44 3.97 -0.42 15.41
CA SER A 44 3.42 -0.25 16.75
C SER A 44 3.19 1.25 17.06
N PRO A 45 2.36 1.60 18.07
CA PRO A 45 2.18 2.99 18.48
C PRO A 45 3.52 3.69 18.76
N ALA A 46 4.40 3.08 19.55
CA ALA A 46 5.72 3.62 19.87
C ALA A 46 6.61 3.81 18.62
N GLU A 47 6.55 2.89 17.66
CA GLU A 47 7.29 3.01 16.39
C GLU A 47 6.73 4.15 15.51
N ARG A 48 5.41 4.36 15.51
CA ARG A 48 4.77 5.49 14.81
C ARG A 48 5.14 6.83 15.42
N ASP A 49 5.18 6.92 16.75
CA ASP A 49 5.57 8.14 17.45
C ASP A 49 7.05 8.46 17.21
N ALA A 50 7.90 7.44 17.18
CA ALA A 50 9.30 7.60 16.78
C ALA A 50 9.42 8.08 15.33
N LEU A 51 8.62 7.56 14.40
CA LEU A 51 8.61 7.99 13.00
C LEU A 51 8.22 9.47 12.84
N ALA A 52 7.29 9.95 13.65
CA ALA A 52 6.85 11.36 13.61
C ALA A 52 7.98 12.35 13.97
N LYS A 53 8.94 11.92 14.80
CA LYS A 53 10.06 12.73 15.29
C LYS A 53 11.30 12.72 14.38
N VAL A 54 11.27 11.93 13.31
CA VAL A 54 12.42 11.68 12.43
C VAL A 54 12.32 12.51 11.13
N PRO A 55 13.43 13.08 10.63
CA PRO A 55 13.48 13.81 9.36
C PRO A 55 12.99 12.95 8.18
N ALA A 56 12.43 13.61 7.16
CA ALA A 56 11.82 12.92 6.02
C ALA A 56 12.77 11.94 5.31
N CYS A 57 14.06 12.28 5.20
CA CYS A 57 15.08 11.44 4.57
C CYS A 57 15.28 10.08 5.29
N ASP A 58 15.08 10.03 6.61
CA ASP A 58 15.31 8.84 7.42
C ASP A 58 14.05 7.99 7.62
N ARG A 59 12.88 8.49 7.19
CA ARG A 59 11.59 7.80 7.36
C ARG A 59 11.55 6.48 6.60
N GLN A 60 12.14 6.41 5.41
CA GLN A 60 12.17 5.16 4.62
C GLN A 60 12.84 4.01 5.38
N LEU A 61 13.94 4.28 6.08
CA LEU A 61 14.68 3.30 6.86
C LEU A 61 13.83 2.74 8.01
N ARG A 62 13.02 3.59 8.64
CA ARG A 62 12.10 3.21 9.74
C ARG A 62 10.85 2.49 9.24
N LEU A 63 10.37 2.82 8.04
CA LEU A 63 9.25 2.12 7.40
C LEU A 63 9.60 0.70 6.96
N ARG A 64 10.89 0.34 6.87
CA ARG A 64 11.33 -1.02 6.51
C ARG A 64 10.74 -2.11 7.40
N LYS A 65 10.57 -1.85 8.70
CA LYS A 65 9.88 -2.78 9.62
C LYS A 65 8.40 -2.95 9.26
N GLY A 66 7.72 -1.86 8.94
CA GLY A 66 6.34 -1.88 8.45
C GLY A 66 6.22 -2.67 7.14
N ALA A 67 7.18 -2.49 6.22
CA ALA A 67 7.24 -3.24 4.97
C ALA A 67 7.37 -4.74 5.18
N LEU A 68 8.30 -5.18 6.04
CA LEU A 68 8.48 -6.60 6.35
C LEU A 68 7.23 -7.22 6.98
N ARG A 69 6.58 -6.50 7.92
CA ARG A 69 5.34 -6.98 8.54
C ARG A 69 4.17 -7.02 7.57
N PHE A 70 4.08 -6.05 6.65
CA PHE A 70 3.08 -6.06 5.59
C PHE A 70 3.28 -7.26 4.65
N GLN A 71 4.52 -7.53 4.22
CA GLN A 71 4.85 -8.70 3.40
C GLN A 71 4.53 -10.02 4.11
N ALA A 72 4.90 -10.13 5.39
CA ALA A 72 4.57 -11.29 6.20
C ALA A 72 3.05 -11.48 6.34
N TRP A 73 2.31 -10.38 6.49
CA TRP A 73 0.85 -10.42 6.51
C TRP A 73 0.26 -10.86 5.16
N GLU A 74 0.75 -10.34 4.03
CA GLU A 74 0.31 -10.78 2.69
C GLU A 74 0.57 -12.28 2.50
N ALA A 75 1.75 -12.77 2.89
CA ALA A 75 2.11 -14.18 2.78
C ALA A 75 1.24 -15.07 3.68
N ALA A 76 0.87 -14.60 4.88
CA ALA A 76 0.00 -15.33 5.81
C ALA A 76 -1.49 -15.25 5.43
N ASN A 77 -1.89 -14.30 4.58
CA ASN A 77 -3.30 -14.06 4.21
C ASN A 77 -3.48 -13.94 2.68
N PRO A 78 -3.08 -14.97 1.91
CA PRO A 78 -3.06 -14.89 0.45
C PRO A 78 -4.46 -14.65 -0.14
N ASP A 79 -5.50 -15.26 0.44
CA ASP A 79 -6.89 -15.13 -0.05
C ASP A 79 -7.43 -13.70 0.13
N ILE A 80 -7.13 -13.09 1.29
CA ILE A 80 -7.56 -11.71 1.59
C ILE A 80 -6.82 -10.74 0.67
N ALA A 81 -5.51 -10.91 0.50
CA ALA A 81 -4.72 -10.09 -0.40
C ALA A 81 -5.24 -10.20 -1.85
N ALA A 82 -5.51 -11.42 -2.33
CA ALA A 82 -6.05 -11.67 -3.66
C ALA A 82 -7.44 -11.04 -3.84
N LEU A 83 -8.33 -11.16 -2.85
CA LEU A 83 -9.66 -10.55 -2.87
C LEU A 83 -9.58 -9.01 -2.95
N LEU A 84 -8.70 -8.40 -2.15
CA LEU A 84 -8.50 -6.95 -2.16
C LEU A 84 -7.90 -6.46 -3.48
N ARG A 85 -6.96 -7.20 -4.09
CA ARG A 85 -6.41 -6.89 -5.42
C ARG A 85 -7.48 -6.94 -6.51
N ARG A 86 -8.27 -8.03 -6.58
CA ARG A 86 -9.39 -8.16 -7.53
C ARG A 86 -10.42 -7.04 -7.36
N LYS A 87 -10.73 -6.69 -6.11
CA LYS A 87 -11.66 -5.59 -5.80
C LYS A 87 -11.10 -4.25 -6.26
N ALA A 88 -9.82 -3.99 -6.05
CA ALA A 88 -9.15 -2.78 -6.51
C ALA A 88 -9.18 -2.65 -8.03
N GLU A 89 -8.80 -3.71 -8.75
CA GLU A 89 -8.85 -3.78 -10.20
C GLU A 89 -10.25 -3.47 -10.73
N ARG A 90 -11.26 -4.22 -10.26
CA ARG A 90 -12.65 -4.03 -10.69
C ARG A 90 -13.12 -2.59 -10.51
N GLN A 91 -12.83 -1.97 -9.37
CA GLN A 91 -13.26 -0.60 -9.08
C GLN A 91 -12.54 0.45 -9.92
N VAL A 92 -11.30 0.20 -10.31
CA VAL A 92 -10.57 1.08 -11.23
C VAL A 92 -11.13 0.92 -12.65
N PHE A 93 -11.35 -0.31 -13.12
CA PHE A 93 -11.93 -0.58 -14.44
C PHE A 93 -13.35 -0.05 -14.57
N ASP A 94 -14.23 -0.36 -13.62
CA ASP A 94 -15.61 0.15 -13.62
C ASP A 94 -15.62 1.68 -13.67
N ARG A 95 -14.68 2.36 -13.00
CA ARG A 95 -14.59 3.83 -13.02
C ARG A 95 -14.01 4.38 -14.33
N ALA A 96 -13.11 3.66 -14.97
CA ALA A 96 -12.55 4.04 -16.27
C ALA A 96 -13.56 3.85 -17.42
N SER A 97 -14.50 2.91 -17.30
CA SER A 97 -15.54 2.68 -18.32
C SER A 97 -16.63 3.76 -18.38
N TYR A 98 -16.67 4.68 -17.41
CA TYR A 98 -17.61 5.80 -17.36
C TYR A 98 -16.93 7.19 -17.45
N ALA A 99 -15.62 7.23 -17.71
CA ALA A 99 -14.83 8.47 -17.86
C ALA A 99 -14.50 8.71 -19.34
#